data_AF-A0A2H3CIX8-F1
#
_entry.id   AF-A0A2H3CIX8-F1
#
_cell.length_a   1.000
_cell.length_b   1.000
_cell.length_c   1.000
_cell.angle_alpha   90.00
_cell.angle_beta   90.00
_cell.angle_gamma   90.00
#
_symmetry.space_group_name_H-M   'P 1'
#
loop_
_entity.id
_entity.type
_entity.pdbx_description
1 polymer ?
#
loop_
_entity_poly.entity_id
_entity_poly.type
_entity_poly.pdbx_seq_one_letter_code
_entity_poly.pdbx_strand_id
1 'polypeptide(L)'
;MSCGTQPPDTYKSLTKCGTERFHQILISESAHLVWKIRNDQVINERSNYTPHKVEQRWLNAMNHQMQLDCTPSDRKKFQKKVIQISLVLKTWQGMLLQESSLPEDWTRENGVLLGIIM
;
A
#
# COMPACT_ATOMS: atom_id res chain seq x y z
N MET A 1 -37.99 -19.87 19.61
CA MET A 1 -36.58 -20.24 19.35
C MET A 1 -35.99 -19.16 18.46
N SER A 2 -35.27 -18.20 19.05
CA SER A 2 -34.63 -17.12 18.28
C SER A 2 -33.31 -17.67 17.75
N CYS A 3 -33.25 -17.95 16.44
CA CYS A 3 -32.01 -18.31 15.78
C CYS A 3 -31.19 -17.02 15.61
N GLY A 4 -30.29 -16.77 16.57
CA GLY A 4 -29.30 -15.70 16.45
C GLY A 4 -28.23 -16.11 15.45
N THR A 5 -28.40 -15.75 14.18
CA THR A 5 -27.27 -15.74 13.24
C THR A 5 -26.30 -14.67 13.68
N GLN A 6 -25.19 -15.07 14.31
CA GLN A 6 -24.06 -14.17 14.56
C GLN A 6 -23.58 -13.64 13.20
N PRO A 7 -23.38 -12.31 13.05
CA PRO A 7 -22.83 -11.77 11.82
C PRO A 7 -21.42 -12.34 11.61
N PRO A 8 -21.01 -12.65 10.37
CA PRO A 8 -19.68 -13.18 10.09
C PRO A 8 -18.62 -12.22 10.62
N ASP A 9 -17.58 -12.77 11.28
CA ASP A 9 -16.45 -12.05 11.90
C ASP A 9 -15.92 -10.96 10.95
N THR A 10 -16.39 -9.73 11.13
CA THR A 10 -16.17 -8.61 10.19
C THR A 10 -14.67 -8.32 10.03
N TYR A 11 -13.88 -8.62 11.06
CA TYR A 11 -12.42 -8.56 11.06
C TYR A 11 -11.74 -9.50 10.04
N LYS A 12 -12.20 -10.75 9.91
CA LYS A 12 -11.63 -11.72 8.96
C LYS A 12 -11.91 -11.28 7.52
N SER A 13 -13.11 -10.76 7.28
CA SER A 13 -13.50 -10.22 5.96
C SER A 13 -12.63 -9.03 5.56
N LEU A 14 -12.43 -8.08 6.49
CA LEU A 14 -11.61 -6.90 6.22
C LEU A 14 -10.13 -7.24 5.99
N THR A 15 -9.60 -8.22 6.72
CA THR A 15 -8.21 -8.68 6.55
C THR A 15 -8.00 -9.31 5.17
N LYS A 16 -8.94 -10.12 4.70
CA LYS A 16 -8.93 -10.66 3.33
C LYS A 16 -8.95 -9.55 2.29
N CYS A 17 -9.89 -8.60 2.44
CA CYS A 17 -10.00 -7.46 1.54
C CYS A 17 -8.72 -6.60 1.49
N GLY A 18 -8.11 -6.32 2.65
CA GLY A 18 -6.83 -5.61 2.72
C GLY A 18 -5.70 -6.36 2.00
N THR A 19 -5.61 -7.67 2.21
CA THR A 19 -4.61 -8.54 1.57
C THR A 19 -4.79 -8.57 0.05
N GLU A 20 -6.02 -8.79 -0.43
CA GLU A 20 -6.35 -8.79 -1.86
C GLU A 20 -6.03 -7.45 -2.51
N ARG A 21 -6.38 -6.34 -1.83
CA ARG A 21 -6.06 -4.99 -2.28
C ARG A 21 -4.54 -4.77 -2.36
N PHE A 22 -3.79 -5.23 -1.37
CA PHE A 22 -2.33 -5.15 -1.39
C PHE A 22 -1.74 -5.92 -2.57
N HIS A 23 -2.22 -7.14 -2.85
CA HIS A 23 -1.78 -7.91 -4.02
C HIS A 23 -2.05 -7.18 -5.35
N GLN A 24 -3.20 -6.53 -5.47
CA GLN A 24 -3.52 -5.75 -6.67
C GLN A 24 -2.55 -4.58 -6.84
N ILE A 25 -2.29 -3.82 -5.77
CA ILE A 25 -1.30 -2.72 -5.76
C ILE A 25 0.09 -3.24 -6.14
N LEU A 26 0.52 -4.34 -5.52
CA LEU A 26 1.82 -4.96 -5.77
C LEU A 26 1.98 -5.32 -7.24
N ILE A 27 0.99 -5.97 -7.84
CA ILE A 27 1.03 -6.38 -9.26
C ILE A 27 1.00 -5.16 -10.17
N SER A 28 0.10 -4.18 -9.92
CA SER A 28 -0.04 -3.02 -10.78
C SER A 28 1.20 -2.12 -10.75
N GLU A 29 1.73 -1.84 -9.56
CA GLU A 29 2.95 -1.05 -9.42
C GLU A 29 4.13 -1.77 -10.07
N SER A 30 4.25 -3.10 -9.90
CA SER A 30 5.35 -3.88 -10.49
C SER A 30 5.31 -3.80 -12.01
N ALA A 31 4.13 -4.02 -12.59
CA ALA A 31 3.93 -3.92 -14.03
C ALA A 31 4.21 -2.49 -14.54
N HIS A 32 3.79 -1.47 -13.80
CA HIS A 32 4.04 -0.08 -14.15
C HIS A 32 5.54 0.26 -14.10
N LEU A 33 6.27 -0.19 -13.09
CA LEU A 33 7.72 0.01 -12.99
C LEU A 33 8.45 -0.67 -14.14
N VAL A 34 8.11 -1.92 -14.47
CA VAL A 34 8.69 -2.66 -15.61
C VAL A 34 8.42 -1.91 -16.91
N TRP A 35 7.18 -1.46 -17.13
CA TRP A 35 6.82 -0.67 -18.30
C TRP A 35 7.64 0.64 -18.37
N LYS A 36 7.78 1.35 -17.25
CA LYS A 36 8.52 2.62 -17.18
C LYS A 36 10.01 2.43 -17.48
N ILE A 37 10.62 1.37 -16.95
CA ILE A 37 12.03 1.01 -17.23
C ILE A 37 12.20 0.71 -18.71
N ARG A 38 11.32 -0.09 -19.32
CA ARG A 38 11.38 -0.40 -20.76
C ARG A 38 11.23 0.86 -21.62
N ASN A 39 10.32 1.75 -21.28
CA ASN A 39 10.14 3.00 -22.02
C ASN A 39 11.35 3.93 -21.89
N ASP A 40 11.95 4.06 -20.69
CA ASP A 40 13.18 4.83 -20.51
C ASP A 40 14.33 4.27 -21.37
N GLN A 41 14.43 2.94 -21.50
CA GLN A 41 15.44 2.29 -22.34
C GLN A 41 15.24 2.60 -23.82
N VAL A 42 13.98 2.54 -24.29
CA VAL A 42 13.65 2.70 -25.72
C VAL A 42 13.63 4.17 -26.14
N ILE A 43 13.06 5.06 -25.33
CA ILE A 43 12.84 6.48 -25.69
C ILE A 43 14.03 7.34 -25.31
N ASN A 44 14.59 7.11 -24.12
CA ASN A 44 15.66 7.96 -23.56
C ASN A 44 17.05 7.33 -23.73
N GLU A 45 17.17 6.17 -24.39
CA GLU A 45 18.40 5.39 -24.58
C GLU A 45 19.15 5.10 -23.25
N ARG A 46 18.43 5.09 -22.12
CA ARG A 46 19.01 4.85 -20.80
C ARG A 46 18.98 3.36 -20.49
N SER A 47 20.06 2.64 -20.78
CA SER A 47 20.16 1.19 -20.53
C SER A 47 20.77 0.78 -19.18
N ASN A 48 21.36 1.73 -18.44
CA ASN A 48 22.16 1.44 -17.23
C ASN A 48 21.33 1.38 -15.94
N TYR A 49 20.46 0.39 -15.82
CA TYR A 49 19.76 0.07 -14.58
C TYR A 49 20.57 -0.92 -13.74
N THR A 50 21.01 -0.49 -12.57
CA THR A 50 21.56 -1.39 -11.56
C THR A 50 20.42 -1.96 -10.71
N PRO A 51 20.53 -3.20 -10.19
CA PRO A 51 19.51 -3.78 -9.32
C PRO A 51 19.14 -2.85 -8.15
N HIS A 52 20.14 -2.24 -7.51
CA HIS A 52 19.93 -1.28 -6.43
C HIS A 52 19.08 -0.06 -6.85
N LYS A 53 19.30 0.50 -8.05
CA LYS A 53 18.47 1.62 -8.54
C LYS A 53 17.03 1.19 -8.82
N VAL A 54 16.83 -0.05 -9.27
CA VAL A 54 15.49 -0.61 -9.50
C VAL A 54 14.77 -0.80 -8.16
N GLU A 55 15.45 -1.35 -7.17
CA GLU A 55 14.94 -1.51 -5.81
C GLU A 55 14.56 -0.18 -5.17
N GLN A 56 15.42 0.84 -5.24
CA GLN A 56 15.10 2.17 -4.73
C GLN A 56 13.91 2.82 -5.46
N ARG A 57 13.80 2.63 -6.79
CA ARG A 57 12.63 3.08 -7.56
C ARG A 57 11.36 2.36 -7.14
N TRP A 58 11.45 1.06 -6.87
CA TRP A 58 10.36 0.23 -6.40
C TRP A 58 9.85 0.68 -5.03
N LEU A 59 10.77 0.83 -4.06
CA LEU A 59 10.46 1.33 -2.72
C LEU A 59 9.82 2.72 -2.78
N ASN A 60 10.34 3.62 -3.61
CA ASN A 60 9.75 4.95 -3.79
C ASN A 60 8.34 4.91 -4.36
N ALA A 61 8.07 4.04 -5.35
CA ALA A 61 6.73 3.89 -5.93
C ALA A 61 5.73 3.35 -4.90
N MET A 62 6.11 2.31 -4.17
CA MET A 62 5.26 1.70 -3.15
C MET A 62 5.01 2.66 -1.96
N ASN A 63 6.04 3.37 -1.49
CA ASN A 63 5.90 4.42 -0.47
C ASN A 63 4.97 5.54 -0.93
N HIS A 64 5.09 5.96 -2.19
CA HIS A 64 4.21 6.98 -2.76
C HIS A 64 2.76 6.49 -2.79
N GLN A 65 2.51 5.26 -3.23
CA GLN A 65 1.17 4.68 -3.24
C GLN A 65 0.57 4.58 -1.84
N MET A 66 1.37 4.21 -0.83
CA MET A 66 0.94 4.21 0.58
C MET A 66 0.56 5.62 1.06
N GLN A 67 1.34 6.64 0.73
CA GLN A 67 1.02 8.04 1.06
C GLN A 67 -0.27 8.51 0.38
N LEU A 68 -0.49 8.08 -0.88
CA LEU A 68 -1.74 8.32 -1.60
C LEU A 68 -2.93 7.58 -0.99
N ASP A 69 -2.75 6.46 -0.31
CA ASP A 69 -3.82 5.79 0.43
C ASP A 69 -4.15 6.52 1.75
N CYS A 70 -3.15 7.12 2.38
CA CYS A 70 -3.31 7.87 3.63
C CYS A 70 -3.96 9.25 3.39
N THR A 71 -3.69 9.91 2.26
CA THR A 71 -4.18 11.27 1.97
C THR A 71 -5.73 11.41 1.88
N PRO A 72 -6.46 10.51 1.19
CA PRO A 72 -7.93 10.51 1.12
C PRO A 72 -8.59 10.05 2.42
N SER A 73 -7.83 9.43 3.33
CA SER A 73 -8.33 8.96 4.62
C SER A 73 -8.67 10.10 5.59
N ASP A 74 -8.24 11.34 5.27
CA ASP A 74 -8.67 12.55 5.97
C ASP A 74 -10.15 12.88 5.66
N ARG A 75 -11.03 12.34 6.52
CA ARG A 75 -12.49 12.56 6.46
C ARG A 75 -12.88 14.04 6.40
N LYS A 76 -12.05 14.97 6.90
CA LYS A 76 -12.35 16.41 6.84
C LYS A 76 -12.24 16.97 5.42
N LYS A 77 -11.42 16.36 4.55
CA LYS A 77 -11.14 16.87 3.20
C LYS A 77 -11.94 16.17 2.09
N PHE A 78 -12.31 14.89 2.23
CA PHE A 78 -12.81 14.09 1.10
C PHE A 78 -14.12 13.32 1.37
N GLN A 79 -15.20 13.99 1.83
CA GLN A 79 -16.50 13.41 2.21
C GLN A 79 -17.03 12.19 1.41
N LYS A 80 -16.80 12.09 0.08
CA LYS A 80 -17.38 11.03 -0.78
C LYS A 80 -16.38 9.97 -1.31
N LYS A 81 -15.07 10.14 -1.16
CA LYS A 81 -14.03 9.21 -1.69
C LYS A 81 -13.00 8.79 -0.64
N VAL A 82 -13.41 8.72 0.63
CA VAL A 82 -12.54 8.31 1.74
C VAL A 82 -12.32 6.80 1.68
N ILE A 83 -11.08 6.36 1.49
CA ILE A 83 -10.70 4.98 1.77
C ILE A 83 -10.80 4.79 3.28
N GLN A 84 -11.46 3.72 3.73
CA GLN A 84 -11.58 3.46 5.16
C GLN A 84 -10.19 3.26 5.78
N ILE A 85 -9.85 4.01 6.83
CA ILE A 85 -8.57 3.90 7.56
C ILE A 85 -8.30 2.44 7.93
N SER A 86 -9.32 1.72 8.40
CA SER A 86 -9.22 0.30 8.74
C SER A 86 -8.79 -0.57 7.56
N LEU A 87 -9.22 -0.25 6.34
CA LEU A 87 -8.78 -0.93 5.11
C LEU A 87 -7.33 -0.56 4.76
N VAL A 88 -6.93 0.70 4.93
CA VAL A 88 -5.54 1.14 4.70
C VAL A 88 -4.59 0.44 5.67
N LEU A 89 -4.90 0.46 6.97
CA LEU A 89 -4.14 -0.24 8.01
C LEU A 89 -4.00 -1.73 7.67
N LYS A 90 -5.10 -2.38 7.22
CA LYS A 90 -5.08 -3.79 6.82
C LYS A 90 -4.36 -4.07 5.52
N THR A 91 -4.34 -3.12 4.58
CA THR A 91 -3.62 -3.26 3.30
C THR A 91 -2.11 -3.29 3.54
N TRP A 92 -1.62 -2.40 4.40
CA TRP A 92 -0.18 -2.19 4.60
C TRP A 92 0.37 -2.90 5.85
N GLN A 93 -0.47 -3.66 6.56
CA GLN A 93 -0.09 -4.43 7.73
C GLN A 93 1.03 -5.42 7.40
N GLY A 94 2.08 -5.46 8.22
CA GLY A 94 3.23 -6.35 8.04
C GLY A 94 4.27 -5.87 7.02
N MET A 95 4.07 -4.70 6.40
CA MET A 95 4.94 -4.18 5.35
C MET A 95 5.73 -2.94 5.77
N LEU A 96 5.52 -2.42 6.99
CA LEU A 96 6.11 -1.16 7.45
C LEU A 96 7.45 -1.39 8.14
N LEU A 97 8.36 -0.42 7.97
CA LEU A 97 9.62 -0.41 8.68
C LEU A 97 9.37 -0.07 10.15
N GLN A 98 9.90 -0.90 11.06
CA GLN A 98 9.73 -0.72 12.52
C GLN A 98 8.25 -0.64 12.95
N GLU A 99 7.37 -1.42 12.31
CA GLU A 99 5.91 -1.40 12.55
C GLU A 99 5.53 -1.50 14.03
N SER A 100 6.29 -2.25 14.83
CA SER A 100 6.05 -2.40 16.27
C SER A 100 6.21 -1.11 17.09
N SER A 101 6.88 -0.10 16.54
CA SER A 101 7.05 1.22 17.19
C SER A 101 5.99 2.24 16.75
N LEU A 102 5.18 1.91 15.75
CA LEU A 102 4.14 2.80 15.24
C LEU A 102 2.86 2.70 16.08
N PRO A 103 2.08 3.79 16.17
CA PRO A 103 0.76 3.75 16.80
C PRO A 103 -0.22 2.89 15.99
N GLU A 104 -1.32 2.46 16.61
CA GLU A 104 -2.34 1.64 15.96
C GLU A 104 -2.94 2.31 14.71
N ASP A 105 -3.14 3.64 14.76
CA ASP A 105 -3.47 4.47 13.59
C ASP A 105 -2.25 5.30 13.16
N TRP A 106 -1.31 4.64 12.47
CA TRP A 106 -0.12 5.29 11.92
C TRP A 106 -0.38 6.12 10.66
N THR A 107 -1.59 6.10 10.09
CA THR A 107 -1.88 6.75 8.80
C THR A 107 -1.72 8.28 8.82
N ARG A 108 -1.61 8.86 10.02
CA ARG A 108 -1.39 10.29 10.26
C ARG A 108 0.06 10.63 10.61
N GLU A 109 0.89 9.62 10.80
CA GLU A 109 2.31 9.80 11.12
C GLU A 109 3.09 10.18 9.87
N ASN A 110 3.96 11.17 10.03
CA ASN A 110 4.87 11.57 8.96
C ASN A 110 6.06 10.62 8.90
N GLY A 111 6.56 10.35 7.69
CA GLY A 111 7.79 9.57 7.51
C GLY A 111 7.62 8.06 7.75
N VAL A 112 6.39 7.54 7.75
CA VAL A 112 6.17 6.10 7.67
C VAL A 112 6.67 5.59 6.32
N LEU A 113 7.48 4.54 6.35
CA LEU A 113 8.11 3.93 5.18
C LEU A 113 7.88 2.42 5.20
N LEU A 114 7.88 1.83 4.02
CA LEU A 114 7.88 0.39 3.86
C LEU A 114 9.22 -0.21 4.29
N GLY A 115 9.15 -1.32 5.00
CA GLY A 115 10.28 -2.10 5.48
C GLY A 115 10.32 -3.43 4.74
N ILE A 116 10.63 -3.41 3.45
CA ILE A 116 10.88 -4.66 2.73
C ILE A 116 12.27 -5.13 3.13
N ILE A 117 12.34 -6.27 3.84
CA ILE A 117 13.54 -7.08 3.92
C ILE A 117 13.56 -7.88 2.61
N MET A 118 14.32 -7.42 1.62
CA MET A 118 14.59 -8.19 0.40
C MET A 118 15.82 -9.08 0.60
#